data_AF-A0A085MXU5-F1
#
_entry.id   AF-A0A085MXU5-F1
#
_cell.length_a   1.000
_cell.length_b   1.000
_cell.length_c   1.000
_cell.angle_alpha   90.00
_cell.angle_beta   90.00
_cell.angle_gamma   90.00
#
_symmetry.space_group_name_H-M   'P 1'
#
loop_
_entity.id
_entity.type
_entity.pdbx_description
1 polymer ?
#
loop_
_entity_poly.entity_id
_entity_poly.type
_entity_poly.pdbx_seq_one_letter_code
_entity_poly.pdbx_strand_id
1 'polypeptide(L)'
;MEELMGSLHATSMCNECERPDVDTRLACDSEDQGFQIMNDEEISEFISKQPADTEEEDKQGDEKESEQTAFPSHCEAFGYLEGALKWYERQDECDPRRLLCLKNIRDLAAAKRRTALKQTLMTGFLQRI
;
A
#
# COMPACT_ATOMS: atom_id res chain seq x y z
N MET A 1 5.67 -22.84 19.13
CA MET A 1 6.87 -22.08 18.71
C MET A 1 7.92 -22.95 18.04
N GLU A 2 8.38 -24.04 18.66
CA GLU A 2 9.47 -24.86 18.11
C GLU A 2 9.11 -25.58 16.79
N GLU A 3 7.87 -26.05 16.65
CA GLU A 3 7.34 -26.65 15.42
C GLU A 3 7.14 -25.64 14.27
N LEU A 4 6.75 -24.40 14.61
CA LEU A 4 6.61 -23.29 13.67
C LEU A 4 7.96 -22.84 13.12
N MET A 5 8.94 -22.64 14.01
CA MET A 5 10.32 -22.31 13.63
C MET A 5 10.95 -23.43 12.81
N GLY A 6 10.72 -24.69 13.19
CA GLY A 6 11.20 -25.85 12.43
C GLY A 6 10.61 -25.91 11.03
N SER A 7 9.31 -25.61 10.88
CA SER A 7 8.66 -25.55 9.56
C SER A 7 9.18 -24.40 8.70
N LEU A 8 9.39 -23.22 9.29
CA LEU A 8 9.84 -22.01 8.60
C LEU A 8 11.29 -22.16 8.08
N HIS A 9 12.14 -22.82 8.86
CA HIS A 9 13.50 -23.15 8.44
C HIS A 9 13.55 -24.32 7.43
N ALA A 10 12.60 -25.27 7.52
CA ALA A 10 12.49 -26.38 6.57
C ALA A 10 11.99 -25.95 5.19
N THR A 11 11.15 -24.91 5.11
CA THR A 11 10.67 -24.35 3.84
C THR A 11 11.67 -23.37 3.21
N SER A 12 12.82 -23.11 3.85
CA SER A 12 13.81 -22.09 3.42
C SER A 12 13.18 -20.72 3.14
N MET A 13 12.03 -20.43 3.77
CA MET A 13 11.25 -19.22 3.49
C MET A 13 11.81 -17.99 4.20
N CYS A 14 12.56 -18.17 5.29
CA CYS A 14 13.27 -17.08 5.96
C CYS A 14 14.38 -17.64 6.86
N ASN A 15 15.62 -17.58 6.37
CA ASN A 15 16.79 -18.05 7.15
C ASN A 15 17.28 -17.00 8.15
N GLU A 16 16.73 -15.78 8.07
CA GLU A 16 17.09 -14.61 8.88
C GLU A 16 16.08 -14.33 10.00
N CYS A 17 14.95 -15.06 10.04
CA CYS A 17 13.92 -14.84 11.05
C CYS A 17 14.26 -15.63 12.31
N GLU A 18 14.59 -14.92 13.39
CA GLU A 18 14.92 -15.53 14.67
C GLU A 18 13.67 -15.67 15.55
N ARG A 19 13.75 -16.54 16.56
CA ARG A 19 12.65 -16.73 17.55
C ARG A 19 12.10 -15.41 18.13
N PRO A 20 12.92 -14.42 18.55
CA PRO A 20 12.39 -13.16 19.06
C PRO A 20 11.57 -12.38 18.02
N ASP A 21 11.86 -12.49 16.73
CA ASP A 21 11.09 -11.79 15.69
C ASP A 21 9.69 -12.38 15.56
N VAL A 22 9.58 -13.71 15.64
CA VAL A 22 8.29 -14.42 15.63
C VAL A 22 7.49 -14.11 16.89
N ASP A 23 8.14 -14.12 18.06
CA ASP A 23 7.48 -13.80 19.33
C ASP A 23 7.01 -12.34 19.36
N THR A 24 7.81 -11.40 18.87
CA THR A 24 7.44 -9.98 18.78
C THR A 24 6.22 -9.80 17.87
N ARG A 25 6.20 -10.46 16.70
CA ARG A 25 5.05 -10.41 15.79
C ARG A 25 3.79 -11.05 16.36
N LEU A 26 3.94 -12.13 17.11
CA LEU A 26 2.80 -12.78 17.78
C LEU A 26 2.26 -11.95 18.94
N ALA A 27 3.10 -11.11 19.56
CA ALA A 27 2.71 -10.19 20.62
C ALA A 27 2.21 -8.83 20.11
N CYS A 28 2.33 -8.51 18.81
CA CYS A 28 1.88 -7.22 18.27
C CYS A 28 0.41 -6.91 18.57
N ASP A 29 -0.44 -7.94 18.60
CA ASP A 29 -1.88 -7.77 18.85
C ASP A 29 -2.24 -7.87 20.34
N SER A 30 -1.28 -8.00 21.26
CA SER A 30 -1.59 -8.18 22.69
C SER A 30 -2.09 -6.90 23.37
N GLU A 31 -1.70 -5.74 22.84
CA GLU A 31 -2.11 -4.42 23.32
C GLU A 31 -3.19 -3.77 22.42
N ASP A 32 -3.52 -4.40 21.30
CA ASP A 32 -4.67 -3.99 20.50
C ASP A 32 -5.94 -4.39 21.27
N GLN A 33 -6.83 -3.43 21.55
CA GLN A 33 -8.17 -3.72 22.05
C GLN A 33 -8.95 -4.65 21.09
N GLY A 34 -8.42 -4.82 19.87
CA GLY A 34 -8.91 -5.69 18.84
C GLY A 34 -10.24 -5.16 18.29
N PHE A 35 -10.92 -6.03 17.55
CA PHE A 35 -12.33 -5.83 17.23
C PHE A 35 -13.18 -6.17 18.46
N GLN A 36 -13.09 -5.34 19.51
CA GLN A 36 -14.04 -5.44 20.61
C GLN A 36 -15.44 -5.27 20.01
N ILE A 37 -16.31 -6.28 20.17
CA ILE A 37 -17.69 -6.22 19.69
C ILE A 37 -18.41 -5.20 20.57
N MET A 38 -18.41 -3.96 20.11
CA MET A 38 -19.12 -2.86 20.75
C MET A 38 -20.63 -3.12 20.62
N ASN A 39 -21.38 -2.78 21.67
CA ASN A 39 -22.84 -2.76 21.57
C ASN A 39 -23.31 -1.52 20.79
N ASP A 40 -24.59 -1.52 20.40
CA ASP A 40 -25.17 -0.46 19.57
C ASP A 40 -25.06 0.93 20.24
N GLU A 41 -25.14 0.99 21.57
CA GLU A 41 -24.98 2.24 22.34
C GLU A 41 -23.55 2.77 22.31
N GLU A 42 -22.56 1.90 22.48
CA GLU A 42 -21.14 2.24 22.41
C GLU A 42 -20.74 2.72 21.01
N ILE A 43 -21.27 2.07 19.96
CA ILE A 43 -21.04 2.45 18.56
C ILE A 43 -21.61 3.85 18.29
N SER A 44 -22.85 4.09 18.75
CA SER A 44 -23.53 5.38 18.57
C SER A 44 -22.78 6.52 19.27
N GLU A 45 -22.27 6.27 20.49
CA GLU A 45 -21.49 7.26 21.22
C GLU A 45 -20.12 7.53 20.56
N PHE A 46 -19.46 6.51 20.01
CA PHE A 46 -18.20 6.65 19.27
C PHE A 46 -18.38 7.49 18.00
N ILE A 47 -19.43 7.23 17.21
CA ILE A 47 -19.75 8.00 16.00
C ILE A 47 -20.11 9.44 16.36
N SER A 48 -20.92 9.63 17.40
CA SER A 48 -21.38 10.97 17.84
C SER A 48 -20.25 11.86 18.34
N LYS A 49 -19.19 11.26 18.90
CA LYS A 49 -17.99 11.99 19.37
C LYS A 49 -17.00 12.32 18.25
N GLN A 50 -17.17 11.82 17.03
CA GLN A 50 -16.32 12.24 15.90
C GLN A 50 -16.79 13.60 15.37
N PRO A 51 -15.90 14.59 15.20
CA PRO A 51 -16.25 15.88 14.63
C PRO A 51 -16.71 15.72 13.18
N ALA A 52 -17.74 16.49 12.80
CA ALA A 52 -18.43 16.43 11.51
C ALA A 52 -17.65 17.08 10.34
N ASP A 53 -16.33 16.97 10.33
CA ASP A 53 -15.50 17.37 9.19
C ASP A 53 -14.98 16.12 8.50
N THR A 54 -15.68 15.79 7.42
CA THR A 54 -15.37 14.78 6.43
C THR A 54 -14.06 15.12 5.72
N GLU A 55 -12.99 14.42 6.07
CA GLU A 55 -12.13 13.76 5.10
C GLU A 55 -11.81 12.40 5.72
N GLU A 56 -12.11 11.32 5.01
CA GLU A 56 -11.66 9.98 5.35
C GLU A 56 -10.13 9.94 5.18
N GLU A 57 -9.41 10.49 6.14
CA GLU A 57 -8.00 10.18 6.35
C GLU A 57 -7.94 8.83 7.06
N ASP A 58 -7.50 7.82 6.32
CA ASP A 58 -6.94 6.57 6.83
C ASP A 58 -6.19 6.85 8.13
N LYS A 59 -6.80 6.51 9.27
CA LYS A 59 -6.10 6.45 10.55
C LYS A 59 -5.21 5.22 10.53
N GLN A 60 -4.13 5.29 9.76
CA GLN A 60 -3.01 4.39 9.90
C GLN A 60 -2.27 4.80 11.16
N GLY A 61 -2.25 3.88 12.13
CA GLY A 61 -1.62 4.05 13.44
C GLY A 61 -0.21 4.63 13.32
N ASP A 62 0.05 5.54 14.24
CA ASP A 62 1.34 6.18 14.50
C ASP A 62 2.39 5.13 14.89
N GLU A 63 3.29 4.81 13.96
CA GLU A 63 4.63 4.37 14.31
C GLU A 63 5.67 5.09 13.46
N LYS A 64 6.30 6.06 14.13
CA LYS A 64 7.51 6.80 13.79
C LYS A 64 7.30 7.94 12.79
N GLU A 65 7.58 9.12 13.32
CA GLU A 65 8.10 10.33 12.69
C GLU A 65 9.21 10.00 11.67
N SER A 66 8.83 9.39 10.55
CA SER A 66 9.56 9.49 9.30
C SER A 66 9.13 10.83 8.75
N GLU A 67 10.09 11.71 8.52
CA GLU A 67 9.94 12.91 7.69
C GLU A 67 8.87 12.64 6.63
N GLN A 68 7.73 13.33 6.69
CA GLN A 68 6.69 13.23 5.67
C GLN A 68 7.30 13.76 4.37
N THR A 69 8.06 12.92 3.67
CA THR A 69 8.42 13.14 2.30
C THR A 69 7.08 13.11 1.57
N ALA A 70 6.60 14.29 1.18
CA ALA A 70 5.36 14.42 0.44
C ALA A 70 5.30 13.33 -0.63
N PHE A 71 4.19 12.58 -0.65
CA PHE A 71 4.03 11.51 -1.63
C PHE A 71 4.28 12.09 -3.03
N PRO A 72 5.10 11.43 -3.85
CA PRO A 72 5.43 11.97 -5.16
C PRO A 72 4.15 12.12 -5.97
N SER A 73 4.02 13.27 -6.65
CA SER A 73 2.92 13.49 -7.56
C SER A 73 2.88 12.37 -8.61
N HIS A 74 1.71 12.14 -9.21
CA HIS A 74 1.60 11.05 -10.19
C HIS A 74 2.56 11.21 -11.39
N CYS A 75 3.00 12.43 -11.70
CA CYS A 75 4.05 12.69 -12.69
C CYS A 75 5.44 12.31 -12.17
N GLU A 76 5.78 12.67 -10.94
CA GLU A 76 7.08 12.32 -10.32
C GLU A 76 7.21 10.80 -10.13
N ALA A 77 6.18 10.14 -9.60
CA ALA A 77 6.15 8.69 -9.44
C ALA A 77 6.36 7.97 -10.79
N PHE A 78 5.75 8.48 -11.87
CA PHE A 78 5.96 7.96 -13.21
C PHE A 78 7.41 8.16 -13.69
N GLY A 79 7.97 9.35 -13.45
CA GLY A 79 9.37 9.65 -13.76
C GLY A 79 10.36 8.74 -13.04
N TYR A 80 10.13 8.45 -11.75
CA TYR A 80 10.95 7.52 -10.98
C TYR A 80 10.87 6.09 -11.53
N LEU A 81 9.67 5.63 -11.86
CA LEU A 81 9.48 4.30 -12.45
C LEU A 81 10.16 4.18 -13.82
N GLU A 82 10.06 5.19 -14.67
CA GLU A 82 10.79 5.28 -15.95
C GLU A 82 12.31 5.21 -15.75
N GLY A 83 12.83 5.96 -14.78
CA GLY A 83 14.26 5.97 -14.43
C GLY A 83 14.74 4.59 -13.96
N ALA A 84 13.99 3.97 -13.05
CA ALA A 84 14.29 2.64 -12.52
C ALA A 84 14.30 1.57 -13.62
N LEU A 85 13.33 1.61 -14.55
CA LEU A 85 13.28 0.68 -15.69
C LEU A 85 14.50 0.85 -16.62
N LYS A 86 14.87 2.08 -16.96
CA LYS A 86 16.06 2.36 -17.79
C LYS A 86 17.37 1.93 -17.13
N TRP A 87 17.43 2.04 -15.80
CA TRP A 87 18.57 1.53 -15.05
C TRP A 87 18.60 0.01 -15.04
N TYR A 88 17.45 -0.64 -14.79
CA TYR A 88 17.33 -2.10 -14.76
C TYR A 88 17.69 -2.74 -16.11
N GLU A 89 17.28 -2.11 -17.22
CA GLU A 89 17.63 -2.52 -18.59
C GLU A 89 19.14 -2.63 -18.86
N ARG A 90 19.96 -1.93 -18.10
CA ARG A 90 21.43 -1.88 -18.29
C ARG A 90 22.18 -2.86 -17.39
N GLN A 91 21.47 -3.57 -16.51
CA GLN A 91 22.10 -4.56 -15.63
C GLN A 91 22.30 -5.87 -16.38
N ASP A 92 23.41 -6.57 -16.10
CA ASP A 92 23.73 -7.84 -16.75
C ASP A 92 22.71 -8.94 -16.39
N GLU A 93 22.09 -8.84 -15.22
CA GLU A 93 21.04 -9.74 -14.71
C GLU A 93 19.63 -9.38 -15.21
N CYS A 94 19.51 -8.44 -16.14
CA CYS A 94 18.22 -8.04 -16.69
C CYS A 94 17.60 -9.20 -17.48
N ASP A 95 16.58 -9.84 -16.90
CA ASP A 95 15.78 -10.84 -17.62
C ASP A 95 14.75 -10.13 -18.53
N PRO A 96 14.78 -10.36 -19.87
CA PRO A 96 13.89 -9.67 -20.80
C PRO A 96 12.41 -9.90 -20.53
N ARG A 97 12.03 -11.08 -20.01
CA ARG A 97 10.64 -11.43 -19.72
C ARG A 97 10.13 -10.66 -18.49
N ARG A 98 10.94 -10.57 -17.43
CA ARG A 98 10.64 -9.77 -16.24
C ARG A 98 10.56 -8.28 -16.59
N LEU A 99 11.49 -7.78 -17.39
CA LEU A 99 11.47 -6.40 -17.87
C LEU A 99 10.17 -6.10 -18.66
N LEU A 100 9.79 -6.98 -19.58
CA LEU A 100 8.55 -6.83 -20.34
C LEU A 100 7.32 -6.81 -19.42
N CYS A 101 7.25 -7.70 -18.43
CA CYS A 101 6.17 -7.70 -17.44
C CYS A 101 6.10 -6.37 -16.68
N LEU A 102 7.23 -5.82 -16.24
CA LEU A 102 7.26 -4.54 -15.53
C LEU A 102 6.78 -3.37 -16.41
N LYS A 103 7.20 -3.34 -17.68
CA LYS A 103 6.72 -2.34 -18.65
C LYS A 103 5.21 -2.44 -18.88
N ASN A 104 4.69 -3.66 -19.00
CA ASN A 104 3.24 -3.87 -19.16
C ASN A 104 2.45 -3.38 -17.94
N ILE A 105 2.97 -3.57 -16.72
CA ILE A 105 2.35 -3.04 -15.49
C ILE A 105 2.30 -1.51 -15.51
N ARG A 106 3.42 -0.86 -15.86
CA ARG A 106 3.49 0.60 -16.04
C ARG A 106 2.46 1.09 -17.06
N ASP A 107 2.41 0.45 -18.23
CA ASP A 107 1.55 0.86 -19.33
C ASP A 107 0.07 0.66 -18.99
N LEU A 108 -0.26 -0.42 -18.28
CA LEU A 108 -1.61 -0.65 -17.77
C LEU A 108 -2.03 0.43 -16.77
N ALA A 109 -1.15 0.81 -15.84
CA ALA A 109 -1.42 1.89 -14.90
C ALA A 109 -1.63 3.23 -15.61
N ALA A 110 -0.79 3.55 -16.60
CA ALA A 110 -0.93 4.76 -17.42
C ALA A 110 -2.23 4.75 -18.26
N ALA A 111 -2.62 3.61 -18.82
CA ALA A 111 -3.88 3.45 -19.55
C ALA A 111 -5.09 3.65 -18.63
N LYS A 112 -5.06 3.08 -17.41
CA LYS A 112 -6.11 3.29 -16.39
C LYS A 112 -6.22 4.75 -15.99
N ARG A 113 -5.09 5.44 -15.77
CA ARG A 113 -5.07 6.89 -15.54
C ARG A 113 -5.77 7.63 -16.68
N ARG A 114 -5.44 7.32 -17.94
CA ARG A 114 -6.09 7.96 -19.10
C ARG A 114 -7.59 7.70 -19.17
N THR A 115 -8.06 6.51 -18.77
CA THR A 115 -9.49 6.18 -18.80
C THR A 115 -10.26 6.76 -17.62
N ALA A 116 -9.63 6.87 -16.45
CA ALA A 116 -10.21 7.49 -15.25
C ALA A 116 -10.18 9.02 -15.33
N LEU A 117 -9.10 9.58 -15.88
CA LEU A 117 -8.94 10.99 -16.23
C LEU A 117 -9.62 11.33 -17.56
N LYS A 118 -10.66 10.60 -17.96
CA LYS A 118 -11.66 11.12 -18.89
C LYS A 118 -12.36 12.27 -18.19
N GLN A 119 -11.69 13.42 -18.18
CA GLN A 119 -12.36 14.71 -18.21
C GLN A 119 -13.56 14.56 -19.14
N THR A 120 -14.73 14.97 -18.67
CA THR A 120 -15.94 15.02 -19.49
C THR A 120 -15.53 15.55 -20.85
N LEU A 121 -15.77 14.79 -21.93
CA LEU A 121 -15.48 15.28 -23.28
C LEU A 121 -16.02 16.70 -23.38
N MET A 122 -15.33 17.64 -24.03
CA MET A 122 -15.84 19.00 -24.21
C MET A 122 -17.31 18.99 -24.70
N THR A 123 -17.69 17.99 -25.49
CA THR A 123 -19.06 17.74 -25.93
C THR A 123 -20.03 17.41 -24.78
N GLY A 124 -19.61 16.66 -23.77
CA GLY A 124 -20.39 16.43 -22.55
C GLY A 124 -20.41 17.63 -21.59
N PHE A 125 -19.42 18.53 -21.67
CA PHE A 125 -19.45 19.80 -20.93
C PHE A 125 -20.44 20.79 -21.55
N LEU A 126 -20.48 20.87 -22.89
CA LEU A 126 -21.41 21.71 -23.65
C LEU A 126 -22.87 21.25 -23.59
N GLN A 127 -23.13 19.98 -23.25
CA GLN A 127 -24.49 19.47 -23.01
C GLN A 127 -25.04 19.80 -21.62
N ARG A 128 -24.20 20.34 -20.73
CA ARG A 128 -24.57 20.70 -19.34
C ARG A 128 -24.86 22.20 -19.14
N ILE A 129 -24.70 23.01 -20.19
CA ILE A 129 -25.04 24.44 -20.26
C ILE A 129 -26.33 24.56 -21.08
#